data_AF-A0A165XSB7-F1
#
_entry.id   AF-A0A165XSB7-F1
#
_cell.length_a   1.000
_cell.length_b   1.000
_cell.length_c   1.000
_cell.angle_alpha   90.00
_cell.angle_beta   90.00
_cell.angle_gamma   90.00
#
_symmetry.space_group_name_H-M   'P 1'
#
loop_
_entity.id
_entity.type
_entity.pdbx_description
1 polymer ?
#
loop_
_entity_poly.entity_id
_entity_poly.type
_entity_poly.pdbx_seq_one_letter_code
_entity_poly.pdbx_strand_id
1 'polypeptide(L)'
;MKVFTTEQELRDLDKATYTGGAEGAAAGLAISIPGVMAASRYSPAFGRLPLQAKAFAVILFTGPIMAIRIEQRMTQFDEAHNWTGATRKLLENQRDAKEIELENLHGWRRMKQWAINNQYKVILGSWALSMSVASAIIFRDKHQSTSQKVVQARMWAQGLTVGILIGAGILTHSAREEAAKHHTEDHSWRQLVS
;
A
#
# COMPACT_ATOMS: atom_id res chain seq x y z
N MET A 1 -19.17 -17.19 17.50
CA MET A 1 -20.22 -16.15 17.49
C MET A 1 -20.58 -15.88 16.03
N LYS A 2 -21.82 -16.15 15.59
CA LYS A 2 -22.30 -15.68 14.29
C LYS A 2 -22.69 -14.22 14.50
N VAL A 3 -21.85 -13.30 14.02
CA VAL A 3 -22.19 -11.88 14.01
C VAL A 3 -23.36 -11.76 13.03
N PHE A 4 -24.55 -11.46 13.53
CA PHE A 4 -25.66 -11.08 12.69
C PHE A 4 -25.37 -9.66 12.22
N THR A 5 -24.56 -9.51 11.17
CA THR A 5 -24.39 -8.23 10.50
C THR A 5 -25.76 -7.85 9.96
N THR A 6 -26.23 -6.66 10.31
CA THR A 6 -27.55 -6.20 9.88
C THR A 6 -27.51 -6.03 8.36
N GLU A 7 -28.55 -6.44 7.64
CA GLU A 7 -28.70 -6.22 6.19
C GLU A 7 -28.46 -4.74 5.78
N GLN A 8 -28.72 -3.81 6.70
CA GLN A 8 -28.42 -2.39 6.53
C GLN A 8 -26.91 -2.09 6.57
N GLU A 9 -26.17 -2.67 7.52
CA GLU A 9 -24.72 -2.50 7.65
C GLU A 9 -23.97 -3.07 6.44
N LEU A 10 -24.43 -4.20 5.90
CA LEU A 10 -23.87 -4.77 4.67
C LEU A 10 -24.07 -3.84 3.47
N ARG A 11 -25.27 -3.26 3.32
CA ARG A 11 -25.53 -2.30 2.24
C ARG A 11 -24.71 -1.02 2.37
N ASP A 12 -24.47 -0.55 3.59
CA ASP A 12 -23.68 0.66 3.80
C ASP A 12 -22.18 0.40 3.64
N LEU A 13 -21.69 -0.79 3.98
CA LEU A 13 -20.35 -1.28 3.64
C LEU A 13 -20.16 -1.41 2.11
N ASP A 14 -21.16 -1.94 1.41
CA ASP A 14 -21.16 -2.04 -0.05
C ASP A 14 -21.08 -0.65 -0.67
N LYS A 15 -21.88 0.32 -0.21
CA LYS A 15 -21.80 1.71 -0.68
C LYS A 15 -20.43 2.32 -0.45
N ALA A 16 -19.82 2.11 0.72
CA ALA A 16 -18.47 2.60 1.02
C ALA A 16 -17.42 1.99 0.08
N THR A 17 -17.55 0.69 -0.20
CA THR A 17 -16.70 -0.05 -1.15
C THR A 17 -16.86 0.46 -2.58
N TYR A 18 -18.09 0.63 -3.07
CA TYR A 18 -18.34 1.16 -4.41
C TYR A 18 -17.86 2.60 -4.56
N THR A 19 -18.05 3.44 -3.54
CA THR A 19 -17.59 4.83 -3.57
C THR A 19 -16.06 4.89 -3.59
N GLY A 20 -15.38 4.11 -2.74
CA GLY A 20 -13.93 4.00 -2.75
C GLY A 20 -13.38 3.44 -4.05
N GLY A 21 -14.06 2.45 -4.63
CA GLY A 21 -13.74 1.87 -5.93
C GLY A 21 -13.88 2.87 -7.07
N ALA A 22 -14.99 3.64 -7.10
CA ALA A 22 -15.22 4.66 -8.11
C ALA A 22 -14.20 5.79 -8.03
N GLU A 23 -13.93 6.31 -6.83
CA GLU A 23 -12.89 7.33 -6.61
C GLU A 23 -11.51 6.82 -7.01
N GLY A 24 -11.17 5.59 -6.61
CA GLY A 24 -9.87 5.00 -6.89
C GLY A 24 -9.69 4.65 -8.37
N ALA A 25 -10.74 4.21 -9.06
CA ALA A 25 -10.71 4.02 -10.51
C ALA A 25 -10.55 5.36 -11.24
N ALA A 26 -11.28 6.40 -10.84
CA ALA A 26 -11.14 7.73 -11.43
C ALA A 26 -9.73 8.31 -11.22
N ALA A 27 -9.21 8.25 -10.00
CA ALA A 27 -7.86 8.70 -9.68
C ALA A 27 -6.79 7.87 -10.40
N GLY A 28 -6.96 6.54 -10.43
CA GLY A 28 -6.05 5.63 -11.11
C GLY A 28 -5.99 5.86 -12.62
N LEU A 29 -7.13 6.06 -13.28
CA LEU A 29 -7.19 6.41 -14.70
C LEU A 29 -6.60 7.79 -14.98
N ALA A 30 -6.88 8.78 -14.13
CA ALA A 30 -6.34 10.13 -14.25
C ALA A 30 -4.80 10.17 -14.15
N ILE A 31 -4.18 9.23 -13.44
CA ILE A 31 -2.71 9.12 -13.34
C ILE A 31 -2.16 8.23 -14.47
N SER A 32 -2.76 7.07 -14.69
CA SER A 32 -2.21 6.04 -15.57
C SER A 32 -2.34 6.38 -17.06
N ILE A 33 -3.43 7.03 -17.50
CA ILE A 33 -3.61 7.42 -18.91
C ILE A 33 -2.55 8.47 -19.31
N PRO A 34 -2.38 9.60 -18.60
CA PRO A 34 -1.29 10.54 -18.90
C PRO A 34 0.09 9.90 -18.79
N GLY A 35 0.30 9.00 -17.81
CA GLY A 35 1.56 8.27 -17.67
C GLY A 35 1.91 7.44 -18.90
N VAL A 36 0.93 6.68 -19.43
CA VAL A 36 1.07 5.89 -20.65
C VAL A 36 1.26 6.78 -21.89
N MET A 37 0.58 7.93 -21.96
CA MET A 37 0.77 8.91 -23.04
C MET A 37 2.17 9.52 -23.02
N ALA A 38 2.66 9.95 -21.86
CA ALA A 38 4.00 10.48 -21.67
C ALA A 38 5.05 9.40 -22.03
N ALA A 39 4.91 8.18 -21.51
CA ALA A 39 5.80 7.07 -21.83
C ALA A 39 5.83 6.78 -23.35
N SER A 40 4.67 6.84 -24.01
CA SER A 40 4.57 6.66 -25.47
C SER A 40 5.26 7.79 -26.26
N ARG A 41 5.33 9.00 -25.70
CA ARG A 41 5.97 10.16 -26.35
C ARG A 41 7.47 10.23 -26.11
N TYR A 42 7.95 9.89 -24.92
CA TYR A 42 9.37 10.00 -24.57
C TYR A 42 10.17 8.72 -24.87
N SER A 43 9.53 7.55 -24.97
CA SER A 43 10.21 6.28 -25.28
C SER A 43 9.79 5.72 -26.65
N PRO A 44 10.68 5.71 -27.65
CA PRO A 44 10.41 5.11 -28.96
C PRO A 44 10.08 3.62 -28.89
N ALA A 45 10.63 2.91 -27.90
CA ALA A 45 10.34 1.50 -27.65
C ALA A 45 8.91 1.30 -27.14
N PHE A 46 8.44 2.17 -26.24
CA PHE A 46 7.09 2.11 -25.69
C PHE A 46 6.03 2.60 -26.70
N GLY A 47 6.37 3.61 -27.51
CA GLY A 47 5.50 4.11 -28.57
C GLY A 47 5.09 3.05 -29.59
N ARG A 48 5.98 2.10 -29.90
CA ARG A 48 5.77 0.97 -30.82
C ARG A 48 4.94 -0.18 -30.26
N LEU A 49 4.62 -0.16 -28.96
CA LEU A 49 3.83 -1.21 -28.34
C LEU A 49 2.39 -1.23 -28.89
N PRO A 50 1.80 -2.43 -29.07
CA PRO A 50 0.43 -2.56 -29.53
C PRO A 50 -0.55 -2.02 -28.48
N LEU A 51 -1.76 -1.65 -28.91
CA LEU A 51 -2.76 -1.02 -28.05
C LEU A 51 -3.08 -1.84 -26.80
N GLN A 52 -3.10 -3.18 -26.92
CA GLN A 52 -3.37 -4.10 -25.82
C GLN A 52 -2.32 -4.00 -24.72
N ALA A 53 -1.04 -3.87 -25.07
CA ALA A 53 0.04 -3.71 -24.09
C ALA A 53 -0.04 -2.36 -23.36
N LYS A 54 -0.48 -1.30 -24.05
CA LYS A 54 -0.72 0.01 -23.45
C LYS A 54 -1.92 0.00 -22.51
N ALA A 55 -3.02 -0.65 -22.91
CA ALA A 55 -4.20 -0.84 -22.07
C ALA A 55 -3.87 -1.68 -20.82
N PHE A 56 -3.06 -2.73 -20.97
CA PHE A 56 -2.57 -3.52 -19.83
C PHE A 56 -1.78 -2.67 -18.83
N ALA A 57 -0.91 -1.77 -19.32
CA ALA A 57 -0.18 -0.85 -18.43
C ALA A 57 -1.14 0.07 -17.64
N VAL A 58 -2.19 0.60 -18.28
CA VAL A 58 -3.22 1.41 -17.59
C VAL A 58 -3.88 0.63 -16.45
N ILE A 59 -4.29 -0.61 -16.71
CA ILE A 59 -4.93 -1.49 -15.73
C ILE A 59 -3.97 -1.81 -14.58
N LEU A 60 -2.71 -2.11 -14.90
CA LEU A 60 -1.68 -2.47 -13.93
C LEU A 60 -1.46 -1.38 -12.86
N PHE A 61 -1.60 -0.10 -13.23
CA PHE A 61 -1.51 1.01 -12.28
C PHE A 61 -2.86 1.37 -11.64
N THR A 62 -3.95 1.32 -12.39
CA THR A 62 -5.29 1.69 -11.89
C THR A 62 -5.81 0.70 -10.85
N GLY A 63 -5.62 -0.60 -11.06
CA GLY A 63 -6.14 -1.66 -10.18
C GLY A 63 -5.63 -1.55 -8.73
N PRO A 64 -4.32 -1.45 -8.50
CA PRO A 64 -3.78 -1.25 -7.15
C PRO A 64 -4.24 0.06 -6.49
N ILE A 65 -4.32 1.16 -7.24
CA ILE A 65 -4.81 2.45 -6.71
C ILE A 65 -6.27 2.31 -6.26
N MET A 66 -7.09 1.64 -7.07
CA MET A 66 -8.49 1.33 -6.73
C MET A 66 -8.58 0.50 -5.46
N ALA A 67 -7.80 -0.57 -5.33
CA ALA A 67 -7.79 -1.43 -4.15
C ALA A 67 -7.42 -0.66 -2.88
N ILE A 68 -6.39 0.19 -2.93
CA ILE A 68 -5.97 1.02 -1.79
C ILE A 68 -7.09 1.97 -1.36
N ARG A 69 -7.82 2.58 -2.31
CA ARG A 69 -8.91 3.52 -1.99
C ARG A 69 -10.13 2.83 -1.42
N ILE A 70 -10.44 1.63 -1.91
CA ILE A 70 -11.48 0.77 -1.31
C ILE A 70 -11.13 0.49 0.15
N GLU A 71 -9.92 0.00 0.41
CA GLU A 71 -9.47 -0.34 1.76
C GLU A 71 -9.53 0.87 2.70
N GLN A 72 -9.07 2.05 2.25
CA GLN A 72 -9.19 3.28 3.03
C GLN A 72 -10.63 3.64 3.40
N ARG A 73 -11.57 3.52 2.44
CA ARG A 73 -12.99 3.82 2.69
C ARG A 73 -13.64 2.78 3.59
N MET A 74 -13.27 1.51 3.46
CA MET A 74 -13.73 0.45 4.35
C MET A 74 -13.26 0.69 5.79
N THR A 75 -11.98 1.03 5.99
CA THR A 75 -11.45 1.37 7.32
C THR A 75 -12.14 2.60 7.90
N GLN A 76 -12.39 3.65 7.11
CA GLN A 76 -13.13 4.83 7.58
C GLN A 76 -14.57 4.50 7.99
N PHE A 77 -15.23 3.60 7.24
CA PHE A 77 -16.57 3.13 7.56
C PHE A 77 -16.58 2.34 8.87
N ASP A 78 -15.61 1.46 9.05
CA ASP A 78 -15.41 0.66 10.28
C ASP A 78 -15.15 1.55 11.50
N GLU A 79 -14.26 2.54 11.37
CA GLU A 79 -13.99 3.54 12.41
C GLU A 79 -15.22 4.41 12.74
N ALA A 80 -16.12 4.63 11.79
CA ALA A 80 -17.33 5.43 12.02
C ALA A 80 -18.46 4.63 12.69
N HIS A 81 -18.61 3.35 12.36
CA HIS A 81 -19.73 2.51 12.83
C HIS A 81 -19.38 1.65 14.05
N ASN A 82 -18.17 1.07 14.08
CA ASN A 82 -17.79 0.13 15.14
C ASN A 82 -17.06 0.80 16.30
N TRP A 83 -16.50 2.00 16.12
CA TRP A 83 -15.76 2.71 17.17
C TRP A 83 -16.63 3.82 17.80
N THR A 84 -17.59 3.43 18.63
CA THR A 84 -18.43 4.37 19.39
C THR A 84 -17.95 4.51 20.85
N GLY A 85 -18.10 5.71 21.42
CA GLY A 85 -17.89 5.96 22.86
C GLY A 85 -16.43 6.01 23.34
N ALA A 86 -16.15 5.33 24.46
CA ALA A 86 -14.88 5.38 25.18
C ALA A 86 -13.72 4.71 24.43
N THR A 87 -13.99 3.67 23.64
CA THR A 87 -12.98 2.96 22.83
C THR A 87 -12.33 3.86 21.79
N ARG A 88 -13.12 4.73 21.14
CA ARG A 88 -12.60 5.71 20.17
C ARG A 88 -11.65 6.71 20.83
N LYS A 89 -12.04 7.27 21.98
CA LYS A 89 -11.19 8.20 22.75
C LYS A 89 -9.91 7.55 23.24
N LEU A 90 -9.95 6.28 23.66
CA LEU A 90 -8.74 5.55 24.07
C LEU A 90 -7.79 5.33 22.89
N LEU A 91 -8.31 4.94 21.73
CA LEU A 91 -7.52 4.78 20.50
C LEU A 91 -6.93 6.10 20.01
N GLU A 92 -7.70 7.19 20.08
CA GLU A 92 -7.27 8.55 19.70
C GLU A 92 -6.18 9.05 20.65
N ASN A 93 -6.37 8.92 21.98
CA ASN A 93 -5.35 9.24 22.97
C ASN A 93 -4.07 8.41 22.79
N GLN A 94 -4.18 7.13 22.42
CA GLN A 94 -3.01 6.30 22.10
C GLN A 94 -2.32 6.72 20.81
N ARG A 95 -3.07 7.12 19.77
CA ARG A 95 -2.51 7.68 18.53
C ARG A 95 -1.77 8.98 18.83
N ASP A 96 -2.39 9.89 19.58
CA ASP A 96 -1.80 11.17 19.98
C ASP A 96 -0.54 10.97 20.82
N ALA A 97 -0.56 10.06 21.79
CA ALA A 97 0.62 9.73 22.59
C ALA A 97 1.78 9.20 21.74
N LYS A 98 1.49 8.33 20.74
CA LYS A 98 2.50 7.84 19.79
C LYS A 98 3.01 8.92 18.86
N GLU A 99 2.16 9.87 18.47
CA GLU A 99 2.53 10.98 17.61
C GLU A 99 3.44 11.96 18.36
N ILE A 100 3.11 12.30 19.61
CA ILE A 100 3.96 13.08 20.51
C ILE A 100 5.31 12.38 20.74
N GLU A 101 5.32 11.06 20.93
CA GLU A 101 6.56 10.28 21.04
C GLU A 101 7.41 10.36 19.75
N LEU A 102 6.77 10.29 18.57
CA LEU A 102 7.42 10.48 17.28
C LEU A 102 7.97 11.89 17.06
N GLU A 103 7.25 12.90 17.55
CA GLU A 103 7.67 14.30 17.46
C GLU A 103 8.88 14.59 18.34
N ASN A 104 8.95 13.95 19.52
CA ASN A 104 10.08 14.03 20.44
C ASN A 104 11.33 13.27 19.93
N LEU A 105 11.17 12.36 18.97
CA LEU A 105 12.27 11.71 18.27
C LEU A 105 12.85 12.66 17.20
N HIS A 106 14.18 12.80 17.15
CA HIS A 106 14.85 13.65 16.16
C HIS A 106 15.80 12.87 15.24
N GLY A 107 15.99 13.38 14.02
CA GLY A 107 16.96 12.88 13.04
C GLY A 107 16.70 11.45 12.57
N TRP A 108 17.76 10.62 12.58
CA TRP A 108 17.71 9.23 12.09
C TRP A 108 16.74 8.35 12.88
N ARG A 109 16.57 8.59 14.18
CA ARG A 109 15.66 7.78 15.02
C ARG A 109 14.20 7.99 14.63
N ARG A 110 13.79 9.23 14.33
CA ARG A 110 12.44 9.54 13.83
C ARG A 110 12.17 8.89 12.49
N MET A 111 13.14 8.96 11.56
CA MET A 111 13.00 8.34 10.24
C MET A 111 12.88 6.82 10.35
N LYS A 112 13.69 6.19 11.21
CA LYS A 112 13.62 4.75 11.48
C LYS A 112 12.26 4.37 12.08
N GLN A 113 11.79 5.11 13.09
CA GLN A 113 10.50 4.84 13.73
C GLN A 113 9.33 5.04 12.77
N TRP A 114 9.37 6.11 11.95
CA TRP A 114 8.39 6.34 10.90
C TRP A 114 8.37 5.21 9.87
N ALA A 115 9.54 4.72 9.47
CA ALA A 115 9.66 3.63 8.52
C ALA A 115 9.11 2.30 9.07
N ILE A 116 9.29 2.03 10.36
CA ILE A 116 8.70 0.87 11.05
C ILE A 116 7.18 1.01 11.09
N ASN A 117 6.66 2.17 11.51
CA ASN A 117 5.22 2.43 11.57
C ASN A 117 4.55 2.37 10.19
N ASN A 118 5.29 2.70 9.12
CA ASN A 118 4.82 2.69 7.74
C ASN A 118 5.48 1.58 6.92
N GLN A 119 5.83 0.45 7.55
CA GLN A 119 6.58 -0.65 6.93
C GLN A 119 6.07 -1.03 5.53
N TYR A 120 4.76 -1.21 5.35
CA TYR A 120 4.18 -1.59 4.05
C TYR A 120 4.38 -0.51 2.98
N LYS A 121 4.24 0.78 3.34
CA LYS A 121 4.48 1.88 2.40
C LYS A 121 5.96 1.96 2.02
N VAL A 122 6.86 1.72 2.97
CA VAL A 122 8.31 1.73 2.73
C VAL A 122 8.72 0.56 1.84
N ILE A 123 8.20 -0.65 2.07
CA ILE A 123 8.46 -1.82 1.21
C ILE A 123 7.97 -1.56 -0.21
N LEU A 124 6.71 -1.13 -0.37
CA LEU A 124 6.14 -0.84 -1.68
C LEU A 124 6.86 0.30 -2.39
N GLY A 125 7.22 1.36 -1.66
CA GLY A 125 8.00 2.48 -2.20
C GLY A 125 9.40 2.06 -2.62
N SER A 126 10.09 1.27 -1.80
CA SER A 126 11.42 0.72 -2.11
C SER A 126 11.38 -0.23 -3.31
N TRP A 127 10.32 -1.03 -3.45
CA TRP A 127 10.09 -1.85 -4.64
C TRP A 127 9.91 -0.99 -5.89
N ALA A 128 9.01 -0.02 -5.85
CA ALA A 128 8.75 0.85 -7.00
C ALA A 128 10.02 1.62 -7.40
N LEU A 129 10.79 2.08 -6.41
CA LEU A 129 12.06 2.75 -6.62
C LEU A 129 13.09 1.81 -7.26
N SER A 130 13.26 0.60 -6.72
CA SER A 130 14.21 -0.39 -7.27
C SER A 130 13.84 -0.83 -8.68
N MET A 131 12.56 -1.05 -8.98
CA MET A 131 12.07 -1.30 -10.34
C MET A 131 12.35 -0.14 -11.28
N SER A 132 12.19 1.11 -10.81
CA SER A 132 12.46 2.30 -11.62
C SER A 132 13.95 2.45 -11.92
N VAL A 133 14.81 2.24 -10.92
CA VAL A 133 16.27 2.26 -11.07
C VAL A 133 16.74 1.14 -12.00
N ALA A 134 16.27 -0.10 -11.79
CA ALA A 134 16.60 -1.23 -12.65
C ALA A 134 16.17 -0.96 -14.11
N SER A 135 14.96 -0.43 -14.30
CA SER A 135 14.47 -0.03 -15.63
C SER A 135 15.37 1.04 -16.25
N ALA A 136 15.71 2.10 -15.50
CA ALA A 136 16.61 3.15 -16.00
C ALA A 136 17.97 2.59 -16.43
N ILE A 137 18.54 1.65 -15.68
CA ILE A 137 19.79 0.97 -16.03
C ILE A 137 19.64 0.16 -17.32
N ILE A 138 18.61 -0.67 -17.44
CA ILE A 138 18.33 -1.51 -18.62
C ILE A 138 18.09 -0.66 -19.87
N PHE A 139 17.37 0.46 -19.74
CA PHE A 139 17.07 1.34 -20.87
C PHE A 139 18.26 2.20 -21.30
N ARG A 140 19.20 2.50 -20.39
CA ARG A 140 20.41 3.29 -20.70
C ARG A 140 21.44 2.53 -21.55
N ASP A 141 21.47 1.20 -21.47
CA ASP A 141 22.39 0.39 -22.26
C ASP A 141 21.98 0.38 -23.75
N LYS A 142 22.78 0.98 -24.63
CA LYS A 142 22.52 1.06 -26.08
C LYS A 142 22.97 -0.19 -26.85
N HIS A 143 23.74 -1.08 -26.23
CA HIS A 143 24.34 -2.23 -26.92
C HIS A 143 23.47 -3.49 -26.90
N GLN A 144 22.36 -3.47 -26.16
CA GLN A 144 21.43 -4.60 -26.09
C GLN A 144 20.22 -4.45 -27.00
N SER A 145 19.85 -5.55 -27.68
CA SER A 145 18.61 -5.64 -28.44
C SER A 145 17.38 -5.54 -27.53
N THR A 146 16.24 -5.10 -28.09
CA THR A 146 14.98 -4.98 -27.34
C THR A 146 14.56 -6.30 -26.70
N SER A 147 14.78 -7.43 -27.39
CA SER A 147 14.48 -8.77 -26.87
C SER A 147 15.31 -9.11 -25.63
N GLN A 148 16.60 -8.77 -25.60
CA GLN A 148 17.49 -9.00 -24.45
C GLN A 148 17.05 -8.16 -23.23
N LYS A 149 16.68 -6.89 -23.44
CA LYS A 149 16.17 -6.02 -22.38
C LYS A 149 14.91 -6.58 -21.73
N VAL A 150 14.00 -7.16 -22.52
CA VAL A 150 12.77 -7.79 -22.00
C VAL A 150 13.08 -9.01 -21.13
N VAL A 151 14.02 -9.85 -21.55
CA VAL A 151 14.46 -11.01 -20.75
C VAL A 151 15.10 -10.55 -19.45
N GLN A 152 15.98 -9.54 -19.51
CA GLN A 152 16.58 -8.97 -18.30
C GLN A 152 15.53 -8.38 -17.36
N ALA A 153 14.59 -7.60 -17.87
CA ALA A 153 13.53 -7.01 -17.07
C ALA A 153 12.70 -8.09 -16.34
N ARG A 154 12.44 -9.23 -16.97
CA ARG A 154 11.74 -10.36 -16.33
C ARG A 154 12.56 -10.97 -15.19
N MET A 155 13.87 -11.17 -15.39
CA MET A 155 14.75 -11.68 -14.34
C MET A 155 14.82 -10.74 -13.12
N TRP A 156 14.95 -9.43 -13.38
CA TRP A 156 14.92 -8.41 -12.33
C TRP A 156 13.58 -8.39 -11.58
N ALA A 157 12.46 -8.43 -12.30
CA ALA A 157 11.14 -8.45 -11.70
C ALA A 157 10.96 -9.67 -10.77
N GLN A 158 11.33 -10.86 -11.24
CA GLN A 158 11.25 -12.09 -10.45
C GLN A 158 12.13 -12.03 -9.19
N GLY A 159 13.38 -11.58 -9.33
CA GLY A 159 14.30 -11.44 -8.19
C GLY A 159 13.78 -10.44 -7.15
N LEU A 160 13.23 -9.30 -7.60
CA LEU A 160 12.64 -8.29 -6.72
C LEU A 160 11.39 -8.78 -6.00
N THR A 161 10.51 -9.51 -6.68
CA THR A 161 9.33 -10.11 -6.05
C THR A 161 9.72 -11.09 -4.94
N VAL A 162 10.70 -11.97 -5.20
CA VAL A 162 11.19 -12.91 -4.18
C VAL A 162 11.79 -12.15 -2.99
N GLY A 163 12.62 -11.13 -3.24
CA GLY A 163 13.19 -10.30 -2.18
C GLY A 163 12.13 -9.63 -1.30
N ILE A 164 11.03 -9.17 -1.90
CA ILE A 164 9.91 -8.57 -1.16
C ILE A 164 9.13 -9.58 -0.35
N LEU A 165 8.85 -10.77 -0.90
CA LEU A 165 8.17 -11.82 -0.15
C LEU A 165 8.98 -12.23 1.09
N ILE A 166 10.31 -12.32 0.95
CA ILE A 166 11.21 -12.57 2.07
C ILE A 166 11.15 -11.41 3.08
N GLY A 167 11.26 -10.16 2.62
CA GLY A 167 11.18 -8.97 3.48
C GLY A 167 9.85 -8.87 4.23
N ALA A 168 8.73 -9.07 3.54
CA ALA A 168 7.39 -9.09 4.12
C ALA A 168 7.23 -10.25 5.11
N GLY A 169 7.79 -11.43 4.81
CA GLY A 169 7.78 -12.57 5.72
C GLY A 169 8.56 -12.30 7.01
N ILE A 170 9.76 -11.74 6.91
CA ILE A 170 10.57 -11.34 8.07
C ILE A 170 9.82 -10.32 8.92
N LEU A 171 9.21 -9.30 8.31
CA LEU A 171 8.47 -8.27 9.03
C LEU A 171 7.20 -8.80 9.70
N THR A 172 6.46 -9.67 9.01
CA THR A 172 5.29 -10.34 9.59
C THR A 172 5.70 -11.19 10.79
N HIS A 173 6.86 -11.87 10.69
CA HIS A 173 7.39 -12.65 11.79
C HIS A 173 7.87 -11.78 12.96
N SER A 174 8.57 -10.68 12.70
CA SER A 174 9.02 -9.76 13.75
C SER A 174 7.83 -9.08 14.45
N ALA A 175 6.80 -8.68 13.70
CA ALA A 175 5.58 -8.14 14.27
C ALA A 175 4.85 -9.16 15.16
N ARG A 176 4.88 -10.45 14.79
CA ARG A 176 4.34 -11.54 15.61
C ARG A 176 5.17 -11.79 16.86
N GLU A 177 6.50 -11.76 16.78
CA GLU A 177 7.37 -11.90 17.95
C GLU A 177 7.21 -10.73 18.92
N GLU A 178 7.11 -9.51 18.40
CA GLU A 178 6.91 -8.31 19.21
C GLU A 178 5.54 -8.34 19.89
N ALA A 179 4.48 -8.75 19.18
CA ALA A 179 3.17 -9.01 19.77
C ALA A 179 3.20 -10.12 20.84
N ALA A 180 4.01 -11.17 20.64
CA ALA A 180 4.18 -12.24 21.62
C ALA A 180 4.96 -11.79 22.88
N LYS A 181 5.94 -10.89 22.73
CA LYS A 181 6.71 -10.31 23.85
C LYS A 181 5.92 -9.25 24.62
N HIS A 182 5.05 -8.52 23.95
CA HIS A 182 4.15 -7.51 24.53
C HIS A 182 2.74 -8.04 24.82
N HIS A 183 2.60 -9.36 25.07
CA HIS A 183 1.40 -9.93 25.70
C HIS A 183 1.31 -9.48 27.17
N THR A 184 1.23 -8.17 27.41
CA THR A 184 0.68 -7.63 28.65
C THR A 184 -0.80 -7.98 28.64
N GLU A 185 -1.31 -8.60 29.70
CA GLU A 185 -2.74 -8.85 29.84
C GLU A 185 -3.50 -7.55 29.53
N ASP A 186 -4.27 -7.57 28.45
CA ASP A 186 -4.94 -6.37 27.95
C ASP A 186 -6.06 -6.00 28.93
N HIS A 187 -5.73 -5.13 29.88
CA HIS A 187 -6.66 -4.55 30.84
C HIS A 187 -7.35 -3.30 30.29
N SER A 188 -7.32 -3.06 28.97
CA SER A 188 -8.09 -1.97 28.35
C SER A 188 -9.58 -2.02 28.72
N TRP A 189 -10.13 -3.21 28.98
CA TRP A 189 -11.48 -3.37 29.52
C TRP A 189 -11.68 -2.72 30.89
N ARG A 190 -10.66 -2.66 31.77
CA ARG A 190 -10.78 -1.96 33.07
C ARG A 190 -10.94 -0.45 32.88
N GLN A 191 -10.30 0.12 31.86
CA GLN A 191 -10.42 1.54 31.52
C GLN A 191 -11.76 1.89 30.85
N LEU A 192 -12.49 0.89 30.34
CA LEU A 192 -13.82 1.07 29.76
C LEU A 192 -14.95 0.96 30.81
N VAL A 193 -14.67 0.37 31.97
CA VAL A 193 -15.68 0.10 33.03
C VAL A 193 -15.53 1.03 34.25
N SER A 194 -14.37 1.69 34.44
CA SER A 194 -14.14 2.72 35.47
C SER A 194 -14.69 4.08 35.05
#